data_AF-A0A117S7D2-F1
#
_entry.id   AF-A0A117S7D2-F1
#
_cell.length_a   1.000
_cell.length_b   1.000
_cell.length_c   1.000
_cell.angle_alpha   90.00
_cell.angle_beta   90.00
_cell.angle_gamma   90.00
#
_symmetry.space_group_name_H-M   'P 1'
#
loop_
_entity.id
_entity.type
_entity.pdbx_description
1 polymer ?
#
loop_
_entity_poly.entity_id
_entity_poly.type
_entity_poly.pdbx_seq_one_letter_code
_entity_poly.pdbx_strand_id
1 'polypeptide(L)'
;MVWLAFIWEREPIQQDLRVRTEQALAAAGLHWAGAAFDGRDGLVKGLAFKDEHPSQAADVVRKVWGVRVIDEKVDLIDFVDSYSWSAEATGKTIVLTGYVPNQETRLKMRGLVEARFPGFQIDDRTTLARGAPALPAWTDAIGFGLDRLAQLKSGTVKLTGLGLSIAGEALNFGTYKSAVAALRSAAPEGVTIETNDIRPPIVSPYTWSATRSATHLILSGHVPGEEQRERVFALAKKAHPSVVIIDRMETGAGAPSGWETAVKSVVAQIARLDEGEAKLSDKQLALNGKAPDEDTANAVTTEIGDAIPEDFSFRHDVTFPEPKPPIVSPFTTSIEATTDRIEFTGFVPDEADRAVLLEAASKAFPGKSIDDTMALGSGQPEGWRRCVLAGIEATSKLGTGNVFMSDKTLKVTAKTSNEELAAALPGEVRAATNRSCESDVVLTLELPTEPDLSWRAVYDGNNSLALDGEVPDIETLTLLLATARKQFPKAGIENRMKIAGGYAAKWQKVAAHGITLLRLLRRGEANLTGQALVITGEAADTAAATAIKDRLIHNLPKNYFGRDVVEVKSDAMIWAEVEAKRKAADVAAARIKASEEAAAR
;
A
#
# COMPACT_ATOMS: atom_id res chain seq x y z
N MET A 1 -5.56 -117.60 -60.90
CA MET A 1 -4.54 -117.91 -59.88
C MET A 1 -3.19 -117.65 -60.53
N VAL A 2 -2.47 -116.56 -60.28
CA VAL A 2 -1.81 -116.13 -59.03
C VAL A 2 -1.80 -114.58 -59.01
N TRP A 3 -2.61 -113.93 -58.16
CA TRP A 3 -2.21 -113.18 -56.95
C TRP A 3 -1.18 -112.05 -57.23
N LEU A 4 -1.57 -110.76 -57.31
CA LEU A 4 -1.84 -109.88 -56.15
C LEU A 4 -0.76 -110.01 -55.06
N ALA A 5 0.41 -109.43 -55.28
CA ALA A 5 1.40 -109.14 -54.23
C ALA A 5 2.48 -108.15 -54.73
N PHE A 6 2.13 -106.92 -55.11
CA PHE A 6 3.16 -105.88 -55.34
C PHE A 6 2.72 -104.44 -55.04
N ILE A 7 1.54 -104.27 -54.43
CA ILE A 7 0.99 -102.94 -54.08
C ILE A 7 0.87 -102.75 -52.55
N TRP A 8 1.06 -103.80 -51.73
CA TRP A 8 0.93 -103.71 -50.26
C TRP A 8 2.24 -103.60 -49.46
N GLU A 9 3.42 -103.72 -50.09
CA GLU A 9 4.72 -103.55 -49.42
C GLU A 9 5.34 -102.15 -49.59
N ARG A 10 4.66 -101.21 -50.28
CA ARG A 10 5.19 -99.86 -50.50
C ARG A 10 4.98 -98.91 -49.32
N GLU A 11 3.90 -99.05 -48.55
CA GLU A 11 3.64 -98.20 -47.38
C GLU A 11 4.58 -98.46 -46.18
N PRO A 12 4.95 -99.72 -45.82
CA PRO A 12 5.77 -100.00 -44.64
C PRO A 12 7.17 -99.37 -44.71
N ILE A 13 7.83 -99.43 -45.88
CA ILE A 13 9.20 -98.94 -46.03
C ILE A 13 9.26 -97.40 -46.04
N GLN A 14 8.31 -96.74 -46.69
CA GLN A 14 8.26 -95.28 -46.73
C GLN A 14 7.95 -94.70 -45.35
N GLN A 15 7.04 -95.34 -44.61
CA GLN A 15 6.69 -94.92 -43.26
C GLN A 15 7.83 -95.16 -42.27
N ASP A 16 8.51 -96.31 -42.35
CA ASP A 16 9.70 -96.59 -41.53
C ASP A 16 10.85 -95.62 -41.82
N LEU A 17 11.14 -95.36 -43.10
CA LEU A 17 12.16 -94.38 -43.50
C LEU A 17 11.80 -92.97 -43.02
N ARG A 18 10.53 -92.54 -43.14
CA ARG A 18 10.07 -91.25 -42.62
C ARG A 18 10.33 -91.12 -41.11
N VAL A 19 9.93 -92.11 -40.31
CA VAL A 19 10.11 -92.06 -38.85
C VAL A 19 11.60 -91.99 -38.46
N ARG A 20 12.45 -92.81 -39.07
CA ARG A 20 13.89 -92.83 -38.76
C ARG A 20 14.59 -91.54 -39.18
N THR A 21 14.18 -90.97 -40.31
CA THR A 21 14.75 -89.71 -40.81
C THR A 21 14.26 -88.51 -40.03
N GLU A 22 13.00 -88.47 -39.59
CA GLU A 22 12.50 -87.47 -38.63
C GLU A 22 13.29 -87.51 -37.32
N GLN A 23 13.56 -88.70 -36.78
CA GLN A 23 14.37 -88.86 -35.57
C GLN A 23 15.82 -88.40 -35.78
N ALA A 24 16.43 -88.74 -36.91
CA ALA A 24 17.80 -88.34 -37.25
C ALA A 24 17.92 -86.82 -37.44
N LEU A 25 16.97 -86.20 -38.14
CA LEU A 25 16.90 -84.75 -38.33
C LEU A 25 16.68 -84.03 -36.99
N ALA A 26 15.78 -84.54 -36.15
CA ALA A 26 15.56 -83.98 -34.81
C ALA A 26 16.81 -84.09 -33.92
N ALA A 27 17.52 -85.23 -33.95
CA ALA A 27 18.76 -85.42 -33.20
C ALA A 27 19.90 -84.49 -33.68
N ALA A 28 19.88 -84.11 -34.96
CA ALA A 28 20.81 -83.15 -35.54
C ALA A 28 20.41 -81.67 -35.33
N GLY A 29 19.30 -81.40 -34.63
CA GLY A 29 18.78 -80.04 -34.42
C GLY A 29 18.12 -79.42 -35.66
N LEU A 30 17.87 -80.21 -36.70
CA LEU A 30 17.31 -79.76 -37.98
C LEU A 30 15.78 -79.90 -38.01
N HIS A 31 15.11 -79.42 -36.95
CA HIS A 31 13.65 -79.52 -36.77
C HIS A 31 12.82 -78.82 -37.86
N TRP A 32 13.45 -77.99 -38.67
CA TRP A 32 12.82 -77.29 -39.80
C TRP A 32 12.66 -78.19 -41.03
N ALA A 33 13.43 -79.29 -41.10
CA ALA A 33 13.45 -80.21 -42.22
C ALA A 33 12.56 -81.43 -41.95
N GLY A 34 11.82 -81.84 -42.98
CA GLY A 34 11.13 -83.12 -43.04
C GLY A 34 11.54 -83.88 -44.30
N ALA A 35 11.31 -85.19 -44.31
CA ALA A 35 11.59 -86.03 -45.46
C ALA A 35 10.33 -86.78 -45.91
N ALA A 36 10.04 -86.75 -47.21
CA ALA A 36 9.00 -87.55 -47.84
C ALA A 36 9.65 -88.60 -48.74
N PHE A 37 9.11 -89.82 -48.79
CA PHE A 37 9.70 -90.93 -49.54
C PHE A 37 8.75 -91.48 -50.59
N ASP A 38 9.27 -91.77 -51.78
CA ASP A 38 8.67 -92.67 -52.76
C ASP A 38 9.57 -93.91 -52.89
N GLY A 39 9.15 -94.98 -52.22
CA GLY A 39 9.95 -96.19 -52.03
C GLY A 39 11.15 -95.90 -51.11
N ARG A 40 12.36 -95.92 -51.68
CA ARG A 40 13.63 -95.65 -50.98
C ARG A 40 14.28 -94.33 -51.40
N ASP A 41 13.64 -93.62 -52.32
CA ASP A 41 14.07 -92.31 -52.77
C ASP A 41 13.28 -91.29 -52.00
N GLY A 42 13.98 -90.33 -51.41
CA GLY A 42 13.34 -89.33 -50.60
C GLY A 42 13.57 -87.92 -51.11
N LEU A 43 12.77 -87.02 -50.59
CA LEU A 43 12.79 -85.61 -50.86
C LEU A 43 12.85 -84.89 -49.52
N VAL A 44 13.93 -84.17 -49.27
CA VAL A 44 13.99 -83.25 -48.12
C VAL A 44 13.18 -82.02 -48.47
N LYS A 45 12.23 -81.69 -47.60
CA LYS A 45 11.36 -80.52 -47.68
C LYS A 45 11.46 -79.72 -46.40
N GLY A 46 11.23 -78.42 -46.48
CA GLY A 46 11.25 -77.53 -45.33
C GLY A 46 11.71 -76.14 -45.73
N LEU A 47 11.71 -75.22 -44.77
CA LEU A 47 12.23 -73.87 -44.93
C LEU A 47 13.52 -73.73 -44.15
N ALA A 48 14.65 -73.66 -44.86
CA ALA A 48 15.96 -73.56 -44.23
C ALA A 48 16.27 -72.13 -43.79
N PHE A 49 16.85 -72.01 -42.59
CA PHE A 49 17.24 -70.74 -41.98
C PHE A 49 18.68 -70.30 -42.28
N LYS A 50 19.52 -71.17 -42.87
CA LYS A 50 20.90 -70.88 -43.29
C LYS A 50 21.18 -71.54 -44.63
N ASP A 51 22.11 -70.98 -45.39
CA ASP A 51 22.50 -71.51 -46.71
C ASP A 51 23.09 -72.93 -46.65
N GLU A 52 23.73 -73.29 -45.55
CA GLU A 52 24.36 -74.61 -45.33
C GLU A 52 23.38 -75.70 -44.84
N HIS A 53 22.22 -75.30 -44.31
CA HIS A 53 21.26 -76.22 -43.70
C HIS A 53 20.57 -77.19 -44.70
N PRO A 54 20.18 -76.80 -45.93
CA PRO A 54 19.61 -77.71 -46.91
C PRO A 54 20.49 -78.94 -47.16
N SER A 55 21.78 -78.72 -47.45
CA SER A 55 22.73 -79.79 -47.73
C SER A 55 23.05 -80.60 -46.46
N GLN A 56 23.12 -79.96 -45.29
CA GLN A 56 23.29 -80.67 -44.02
C GLN A 56 22.12 -81.61 -43.70
N ALA A 57 20.88 -81.17 -43.93
CA ALA A 57 19.69 -82.01 -43.77
C ALA A 57 19.68 -83.17 -44.76
N ALA A 58 20.05 -82.92 -46.02
CA ALA A 58 20.21 -83.96 -47.03
C ALA A 58 21.24 -85.01 -46.61
N ASP A 59 22.39 -84.59 -46.08
CA ASP A 59 23.44 -85.49 -45.61
C ASP A 59 23.02 -86.33 -44.40
N VAL A 60 22.28 -85.74 -43.45
CA VAL A 60 21.72 -86.48 -42.31
C VAL A 60 20.75 -87.55 -42.82
N VAL A 61 19.87 -87.21 -43.76
CA VAL A 61 18.89 -88.14 -44.33
C VAL A 61 19.57 -89.24 -45.17
N ARG A 62 20.59 -88.91 -45.99
CA ARG A 62 21.37 -89.88 -46.77
C ARG A 62 22.05 -90.95 -45.92
N LYS A 63 22.42 -90.61 -44.69
CA LYS A 63 23.08 -91.54 -43.75
C LYS A 63 22.12 -92.51 -43.07
N VAL A 64 20.80 -92.31 -43.18
CA VAL A 64 19.82 -93.23 -42.62
C VAL A 64 19.77 -94.50 -43.45
N TRP A 65 20.00 -95.65 -42.79
CA TRP A 65 20.01 -96.96 -43.44
C TRP A 65 18.68 -97.22 -44.14
N GLY A 66 18.76 -97.59 -45.43
CA GLY A 66 17.60 -97.85 -46.29
C GLY A 66 17.28 -96.73 -47.28
N VAL A 67 17.76 -95.50 -47.06
CA VAL A 67 17.69 -94.41 -48.05
C VAL A 67 18.63 -94.69 -49.23
N ARG A 68 18.16 -94.50 -50.46
CA ARG A 68 18.93 -94.75 -51.68
C ARG A 68 19.39 -93.47 -52.36
N VAL A 69 18.46 -92.55 -52.62
CA VAL A 69 18.72 -91.22 -53.21
C VAL A 69 17.92 -90.20 -52.42
N ILE A 70 18.48 -89.00 -52.25
CA ILE A 70 17.74 -87.86 -51.72
C ILE A 70 17.83 -86.68 -52.70
N ASP A 71 16.68 -86.14 -53.03
CA ASP A 71 16.56 -84.86 -53.70
C ASP A 71 16.34 -83.74 -52.68
N GLU A 72 16.85 -82.56 -53.00
CA GLU A 72 16.75 -81.36 -52.17
C GLU A 72 15.71 -80.44 -52.82
N LYS A 73 14.50 -80.36 -52.23
CA LYS A 73 13.52 -79.29 -52.53
C LYS A 73 13.26 -78.50 -51.26
N VAL A 74 14.32 -77.85 -50.81
CA VAL A 74 14.30 -76.97 -49.65
C VAL A 74 14.33 -75.55 -50.17
N ASP A 75 13.31 -74.77 -49.82
CA ASP A 75 13.34 -73.33 -50.05
C ASP A 75 14.05 -72.67 -48.87
N LEU A 76 14.87 -71.67 -49.16
CA LEU A 76 15.44 -70.82 -48.14
C LEU A 76 14.42 -69.74 -47.78
N ILE A 77 14.30 -69.40 -46.50
CA ILE A 77 13.49 -68.24 -46.10
C ILE A 77 14.08 -66.98 -46.73
N ASP A 78 13.22 -66.02 -47.07
CA ASP A 78 13.59 -64.73 -47.63
C ASP A 78 14.80 -64.13 -46.91
N PHE A 79 15.79 -63.76 -47.72
CA PHE A 79 16.95 -62.99 -47.26
C PHE A 79 16.61 -61.51 -47.31
N VAL A 80 16.90 -60.79 -46.24
CA VAL A 80 16.64 -59.36 -46.14
C VAL A 80 17.96 -58.62 -45.95
N ASP A 81 18.30 -57.75 -46.90
CA ASP A 81 19.52 -56.94 -46.87
C ASP A 81 19.53 -55.95 -45.68
N SER A 82 18.37 -55.36 -45.35
CA SER A 82 18.22 -54.44 -44.23
C SER A 82 17.51 -55.13 -43.06
N TYR A 83 18.28 -55.89 -42.29
CA TYR A 83 17.75 -56.65 -41.17
C TYR A 83 17.36 -55.71 -40.02
N SER A 84 16.06 -55.50 -39.82
CA SER A 84 15.56 -54.61 -38.77
C SER A 84 14.64 -55.32 -37.79
N TRP A 85 14.73 -54.90 -36.54
CA TRP A 85 13.88 -55.32 -35.43
C TRP A 85 13.49 -54.09 -34.61
N SER A 86 12.28 -54.04 -34.07
CA SER A 86 11.87 -52.95 -33.19
C SER A 86 10.91 -53.39 -32.11
N ALA A 87 10.96 -52.67 -30.99
CA ALA A 87 10.03 -52.75 -29.88
C ALA A 87 9.46 -51.37 -29.59
N GLU A 88 8.15 -51.25 -29.53
CA GLU A 88 7.45 -50.03 -29.13
C GLU A 88 6.66 -50.29 -27.86
N ALA A 89 6.90 -49.49 -26.82
CA ALA A 89 6.19 -49.57 -25.54
C ALA A 89 5.33 -48.33 -25.34
N THR A 90 4.01 -48.55 -25.24
CA THR A 90 3.03 -47.49 -25.02
C THR A 90 1.97 -47.99 -24.02
N GLY A 91 1.81 -47.27 -22.90
CA GLY A 91 0.89 -47.69 -21.83
C GLY A 91 1.33 -48.99 -21.18
N LYS A 92 0.53 -50.06 -21.31
CA LYS A 92 0.86 -51.43 -20.83
C LYS A 92 0.97 -52.44 -21.97
N THR A 93 1.28 -51.98 -23.16
CA THR A 93 1.43 -52.83 -24.34
C THR A 93 2.81 -52.63 -24.93
N ILE A 94 3.44 -53.73 -25.34
CA ILE A 94 4.67 -53.71 -26.11
C ILE A 94 4.46 -54.45 -27.44
N VAL A 95 4.74 -53.78 -28.54
CA VAL A 95 4.59 -54.31 -29.90
C VAL A 95 5.97 -54.61 -30.46
N LEU A 96 6.19 -55.86 -30.88
CA LEU A 96 7.44 -56.29 -31.51
C LEU A 96 7.21 -56.44 -33.02
N THR A 97 8.08 -55.83 -33.84
CA THR A 97 7.99 -55.88 -35.30
C THR A 97 9.37 -56.09 -35.93
N GLY A 98 9.38 -56.42 -37.22
CA GLY A 98 10.61 -56.68 -37.98
C GLY A 98 10.93 -58.16 -38.02
N TYR A 99 12.22 -58.50 -38.10
CA TYR A 99 12.68 -59.83 -38.44
C TYR A 99 13.35 -60.56 -37.28
N VAL A 100 13.14 -61.88 -37.24
CA VAL A 100 13.83 -62.82 -36.33
C VAL A 100 14.39 -64.01 -37.13
N PRO A 101 15.57 -64.54 -36.76
CA PRO A 101 16.29 -65.49 -37.62
C PRO A 101 15.67 -66.89 -37.62
N ASN A 102 15.04 -67.28 -36.51
CA ASN A 102 14.38 -68.57 -36.33
C ASN A 102 13.41 -68.50 -35.13
N GLN A 103 12.61 -69.55 -34.95
CA GLN A 103 11.60 -69.61 -33.89
C GLN A 103 12.20 -69.69 -32.48
N GLU A 104 13.37 -70.32 -32.31
CA GLU A 104 14.04 -70.41 -31.02
C GLU A 104 14.48 -69.01 -30.53
N THR A 105 15.09 -68.22 -31.42
CA THR A 105 15.47 -66.84 -31.14
C THR A 105 14.23 -65.97 -30.86
N ARG A 106 13.12 -66.15 -31.60
CA ARG A 106 11.87 -65.43 -31.31
C ARG A 106 11.39 -65.67 -29.87
N LEU A 107 11.36 -66.93 -29.43
CA LEU A 107 10.96 -67.28 -28.06
C LEU A 107 11.92 -66.71 -27.01
N LYS A 108 13.24 -66.72 -27.28
CA LYS A 108 14.24 -66.08 -26.42
C LYS A 108 14.02 -64.57 -26.31
N MET A 109 13.77 -63.88 -27.43
CA MET A 109 13.48 -62.44 -27.42
C MET A 109 12.21 -62.14 -26.64
N ARG A 110 11.15 -62.95 -26.81
CA ARG A 110 9.92 -62.80 -26.04
C ARG A 110 10.16 -62.92 -24.53
N GLY A 111 10.98 -63.88 -24.11
CA GLY A 111 11.39 -64.01 -22.70
C GLY A 111 12.18 -62.81 -22.17
N LEU A 112 13.07 -62.22 -22.98
CA LEU A 112 13.78 -60.98 -22.61
C LEU A 112 12.84 -59.79 -22.40
N VAL A 113 11.79 -59.70 -23.22
CA VAL A 113 10.75 -58.68 -23.11
C VAL A 113 9.87 -58.91 -21.87
N GLU A 114 9.38 -60.14 -21.66
CA GLU A 114 8.59 -60.51 -20.48
C GLU A 114 9.32 -60.17 -19.16
N ALA A 115 10.63 -60.41 -19.10
CA ALA A 115 11.45 -60.13 -17.92
C ALA A 115 11.60 -58.63 -17.61
N ARG A 116 11.62 -57.77 -18.63
CA ARG A 116 11.82 -56.31 -18.50
C ARG A 116 10.52 -55.53 -18.37
N PHE A 117 9.42 -56.08 -18.89
CA PHE A 117 8.10 -55.46 -18.91
C PHE A 117 7.07 -56.35 -18.19
N PRO A 118 7.21 -56.57 -16.87
CA PRO A 118 6.31 -57.43 -16.13
C PRO A 118 4.88 -56.88 -16.17
N GLY A 119 3.92 -57.73 -16.57
CA GLY A 119 2.51 -57.38 -16.67
C GLY A 119 2.10 -56.58 -17.91
N PHE A 120 3.00 -56.38 -18.88
CA PHE A 120 2.65 -55.81 -20.18
C PHE A 120 2.01 -56.87 -21.10
N GLN A 121 1.08 -56.44 -21.95
CA GLN A 121 0.59 -57.26 -23.06
C GLN A 121 1.63 -57.20 -24.19
N ILE A 122 2.13 -58.37 -24.59
CA ILE A 122 3.12 -58.50 -25.67
C ILE A 122 2.41 -58.87 -26.96
N ASP A 123 2.47 -57.98 -27.94
CA ASP A 123 1.99 -58.19 -29.31
C ASP A 123 3.19 -58.42 -30.24
N ASP A 124 3.56 -59.70 -30.43
CA ASP A 124 4.67 -60.09 -31.29
C ASP A 124 4.21 -60.29 -32.74
N ARG A 125 4.60 -59.35 -33.60
CA ARG A 125 4.32 -59.32 -35.04
C ARG A 125 5.58 -59.52 -35.89
N THR A 126 6.63 -60.10 -35.31
CA THR A 126 7.89 -60.37 -36.01
C THR A 126 7.71 -61.43 -37.09
N THR A 127 8.48 -61.37 -38.17
CA THR A 127 8.51 -62.37 -39.25
C THR A 127 9.85 -63.10 -39.28
N LEU A 128 9.85 -64.36 -39.74
CA LEU A 128 11.10 -65.13 -39.85
C LEU A 128 11.83 -64.70 -41.12
N ALA A 129 13.10 -64.31 -41.04
CA ALA A 129 13.92 -63.97 -42.20
C ALA A 129 15.42 -64.18 -41.95
N ARG A 130 16.18 -64.37 -43.03
CA ARG A 130 17.65 -64.46 -43.02
C ARG A 130 18.29 -63.10 -43.25
N GLY A 131 19.58 -62.99 -42.94
CA GLY A 131 20.32 -61.71 -42.99
C GLY A 131 20.58 -61.08 -41.61
N ALA A 132 20.27 -61.80 -40.52
CA ALA A 132 20.57 -61.36 -39.17
C ALA A 132 22.10 -61.18 -38.98
N PRO A 133 22.55 -60.12 -38.27
CA PRO A 133 23.94 -60.00 -37.84
C PRO A 133 24.37 -61.14 -36.91
N ALA A 134 25.63 -61.13 -36.49
CA ALA A 134 26.14 -62.09 -35.50
C ALA A 134 25.23 -62.14 -34.26
N LEU A 135 24.63 -63.31 -34.01
CA LEU A 135 23.56 -63.49 -33.02
C LEU A 135 23.91 -62.99 -31.61
N PRO A 136 25.13 -63.18 -31.07
CA PRO A 136 25.48 -62.64 -29.75
C PRO A 136 25.35 -61.11 -29.70
N ALA A 137 26.06 -60.40 -30.58
CA ALA A 137 26.05 -58.94 -30.62
C ALA A 137 24.65 -58.35 -30.91
N TRP A 138 23.88 -59.00 -31.79
CA TRP A 138 22.51 -58.58 -32.10
C TRP A 138 21.57 -58.76 -30.90
N THR A 139 21.69 -59.87 -30.17
CA THR A 139 20.88 -60.13 -28.96
C THR A 139 21.25 -59.18 -27.83
N ASP A 140 22.54 -58.89 -27.65
CA ASP A 140 23.02 -57.93 -26.65
C ASP A 140 22.52 -56.51 -26.95
N ALA A 141 22.52 -56.11 -28.23
CA ALA A 141 21.96 -54.83 -28.68
C ALA A 141 20.45 -54.71 -28.35
N ILE A 142 19.69 -55.78 -28.60
CA ILE A 142 18.26 -55.86 -28.24
C ILE A 142 18.07 -55.75 -26.73
N GLY A 143 18.84 -56.53 -25.95
CA GLY A 143 18.76 -56.50 -24.49
C GLY A 143 19.03 -55.11 -23.93
N PHE A 144 20.11 -54.48 -24.38
CA PHE A 144 20.48 -53.11 -24.00
C PHE A 144 19.40 -52.10 -24.38
N GLY A 145 18.86 -52.19 -25.60
CA GLY A 145 17.76 -51.35 -26.06
C GLY A 145 16.50 -51.51 -25.19
N LEU A 146 16.09 -52.75 -24.91
CA LEU A 146 14.95 -53.03 -24.04
C LEU A 146 15.16 -52.52 -22.61
N ASP A 147 16.38 -52.60 -22.06
CA ASP A 147 16.71 -52.02 -20.76
C ASP A 147 16.52 -50.49 -20.74
N ARG A 148 16.83 -49.80 -21.85
CA ARG A 148 16.57 -48.36 -21.97
C ARG A 148 15.07 -48.08 -22.12
N LEU A 149 14.39 -48.84 -22.97
CA LEU A 149 12.95 -48.69 -23.20
C LEU A 149 12.13 -48.87 -21.92
N ALA A 150 12.53 -49.78 -21.03
CA ALA A 150 11.88 -50.00 -19.74
C ALA A 150 12.00 -48.81 -18.76
N GLN A 151 12.92 -47.87 -19.01
CA GLN A 151 13.08 -46.65 -18.22
C GLN A 151 12.24 -45.47 -18.77
N LEU A 152 11.58 -45.66 -19.91
CA LEU A 152 10.76 -44.66 -20.56
C LEU A 152 9.29 -44.86 -20.18
N LYS A 153 8.56 -43.76 -20.08
CA LYS A 153 7.10 -43.74 -19.92
C LYS A 153 6.40 -44.27 -21.18
N SER A 154 6.96 -43.94 -22.34
CA SER A 154 6.60 -44.48 -23.65
C SER A 154 7.75 -44.27 -24.63
N GLY A 155 7.96 -45.18 -25.57
CA GLY A 155 9.03 -45.03 -26.54
C GLY A 155 9.15 -46.17 -27.53
N THR A 156 10.16 -46.08 -28.38
CA THR A 156 10.50 -47.06 -29.40
C THR A 156 12.00 -47.29 -29.41
N VAL A 157 12.36 -48.56 -29.57
CA VAL A 157 13.71 -49.00 -29.88
C VAL A 157 13.67 -49.67 -31.24
N LYS A 158 14.58 -49.27 -32.13
CA LYS A 158 14.78 -49.90 -33.44
C LYS A 158 16.25 -50.28 -33.58
N LEU A 159 16.47 -51.51 -34.02
CA LEU A 159 17.79 -52.05 -34.33
C LEU A 159 17.81 -52.39 -35.82
N THR A 160 18.67 -51.74 -36.59
CA THR A 160 18.89 -52.05 -38.01
C THR A 160 20.33 -52.51 -38.19
N GLY A 161 20.54 -53.79 -38.51
CA GLY A 161 21.83 -54.42 -38.35
C GLY A 161 22.26 -54.37 -36.88
N LEU A 162 23.36 -53.64 -36.60
CA LEU A 162 23.83 -53.32 -35.23
C LEU A 162 23.72 -51.82 -34.90
N GLY A 163 22.99 -51.05 -35.71
CA GLY A 163 22.67 -49.65 -35.48
C GLY A 163 21.40 -49.50 -34.63
N LEU A 164 21.56 -48.97 -33.42
CA LEU A 164 20.50 -48.80 -32.43
C LEU A 164 19.95 -47.36 -32.46
N SER A 165 18.65 -47.22 -32.65
CA SER A 165 17.91 -45.97 -32.55
C SER A 165 16.90 -46.06 -31.40
N ILE A 166 16.87 -45.04 -30.54
CA ILE A 166 15.94 -44.95 -29.41
C ILE A 166 15.24 -43.60 -29.42
N ALA A 167 13.92 -43.59 -29.23
CA ALA A 167 13.11 -42.40 -29.05
C ALA A 167 12.04 -42.60 -27.97
N GLY A 168 11.68 -41.56 -27.23
CA GLY A 168 10.59 -41.65 -26.25
C GLY A 168 10.64 -40.59 -25.15
N GLU A 169 9.68 -40.64 -24.22
CA GLU A 169 9.60 -39.75 -23.06
C GLU A 169 10.13 -40.49 -21.81
N ALA A 170 11.13 -39.94 -21.16
CA ALA A 170 11.64 -40.49 -19.90
C ALA A 170 10.62 -40.34 -18.77
N LEU A 171 10.58 -41.30 -17.84
CA LEU A 171 9.65 -41.28 -16.70
C LEU A 171 9.88 -40.06 -15.78
N ASN A 172 11.15 -39.74 -15.55
CA ASN A 172 11.62 -38.59 -14.81
C ASN A 172 13.00 -38.14 -15.33
N PHE A 173 13.50 -36.99 -14.89
CA PHE A 173 14.80 -36.51 -15.38
C PHE A 173 16.00 -37.37 -14.92
N GLY A 174 15.92 -38.04 -13.76
CA GLY A 174 16.93 -39.00 -13.33
C GLY A 174 17.05 -40.20 -14.29
N THR A 175 15.91 -40.71 -14.75
CA THR A 175 15.85 -41.74 -15.80
C THR A 175 16.34 -41.20 -17.14
N TYR A 176 16.01 -39.95 -17.50
CA TYR A 176 16.53 -39.31 -18.71
C TYR A 176 18.06 -39.26 -18.73
N LYS A 177 18.68 -38.72 -17.67
CA LYS A 177 20.14 -38.63 -17.57
C LYS A 177 20.81 -40.00 -17.62
N SER A 178 20.30 -40.96 -16.84
CA SER A 178 20.88 -42.30 -16.79
C SER A 178 20.71 -43.05 -18.12
N ALA A 179 19.59 -42.88 -18.81
CA ALA A 179 19.38 -43.44 -20.15
C ALA A 179 20.33 -42.83 -21.18
N VAL A 180 20.46 -41.49 -21.22
CA VAL A 180 21.38 -40.80 -22.14
C VAL A 180 22.85 -41.12 -21.84
N ALA A 181 23.22 -41.20 -20.56
CA ALA A 181 24.59 -41.56 -20.17
C ALA A 181 24.93 -43.00 -20.57
N ALA A 182 24.02 -43.95 -20.32
CA ALA A 182 24.21 -45.34 -20.69
C ALA A 182 24.37 -45.54 -22.20
N LEU A 183 23.65 -44.77 -23.02
CA LEU A 183 23.82 -44.78 -24.47
C LEU A 183 25.23 -44.39 -24.91
N ARG A 184 25.94 -43.56 -24.12
CA ARG A 184 27.31 -43.14 -24.42
C ARG A 184 28.37 -44.09 -23.88
N SER A 185 28.15 -44.67 -22.70
CA SER A 185 29.21 -45.36 -21.95
C SER A 185 29.01 -46.87 -21.79
N ALA A 186 27.81 -47.38 -22.08
CA ALA A 186 27.45 -48.78 -21.79
C ALA A 186 26.86 -49.50 -23.02
N ALA A 187 27.01 -48.94 -24.22
CA ALA A 187 26.64 -49.63 -25.45
C ALA A 187 27.46 -50.93 -25.59
N PRO A 188 26.83 -52.08 -25.94
CA PRO A 188 27.55 -53.34 -26.13
C PRO A 188 28.59 -53.27 -27.25
N GLU A 189 29.60 -54.15 -27.21
CA GLU A 189 30.64 -54.21 -28.23
C GLU A 189 30.04 -54.47 -29.62
N GLY A 190 30.45 -53.67 -30.61
CA GLY A 190 29.95 -53.76 -31.99
C GLY A 190 28.61 -53.08 -32.25
N VAL A 191 27.95 -52.49 -31.24
CA VAL A 191 26.69 -51.73 -31.40
C VAL A 191 26.97 -50.25 -31.61
N THR A 192 26.36 -49.66 -32.64
CA THR A 192 26.46 -48.21 -32.92
C THR A 192 25.16 -47.51 -32.54
N ILE A 193 25.23 -46.38 -31.85
CA ILE A 193 24.04 -45.56 -31.57
C ILE A 193 23.77 -44.63 -32.76
N GLU A 194 22.75 -44.95 -33.54
CA GLU A 194 22.34 -44.18 -34.73
C GLU A 194 21.50 -42.96 -34.36
N THR A 195 20.63 -43.10 -33.36
CA THR A 195 19.74 -42.01 -32.95
C THR A 195 19.41 -42.09 -31.45
N ASN A 196 19.46 -40.95 -30.78
CA ASN A 196 19.02 -40.77 -29.41
C ASN A 196 18.07 -39.57 -29.34
N ASP A 197 16.76 -39.83 -29.45
CA ASP A 197 15.67 -38.86 -29.26
C ASP A 197 14.87 -39.20 -27.99
N ILE A 198 15.58 -39.49 -26.91
CA ILE A 198 14.95 -39.56 -25.58
C ILE A 198 14.71 -38.12 -25.13
N ARG A 199 13.47 -37.82 -24.73
CA ARG A 199 13.04 -36.51 -24.25
C ARG A 199 12.81 -36.55 -22.75
N PRO A 200 13.16 -35.48 -22.01
CA PRO A 200 12.79 -35.33 -20.61
C PRO A 200 11.26 -35.23 -20.44
N PRO A 201 10.72 -35.55 -19.26
CA PRO A 201 9.30 -35.38 -18.97
C PRO A 201 8.89 -33.90 -19.03
N ILE A 202 7.73 -33.61 -19.61
CA ILE A 202 7.14 -32.26 -19.61
C ILE A 202 6.35 -32.09 -18.31
N VAL A 203 6.77 -31.13 -17.49
CA VAL A 203 6.10 -30.74 -16.25
C VAL A 203 5.11 -29.60 -16.55
N SER A 204 3.86 -29.77 -16.14
CA SER A 204 2.84 -28.71 -16.18
C SER A 204 1.90 -28.85 -14.96
N PRO A 205 1.63 -27.76 -14.21
CA PRO A 205 2.20 -26.42 -14.38
C PRO A 205 3.70 -26.39 -14.06
N TYR A 206 4.45 -25.60 -14.84
CA TYR A 206 5.89 -25.45 -14.65
C TYR A 206 6.17 -24.43 -13.53
N THR A 207 6.46 -24.92 -12.33
CA THR A 207 6.59 -24.09 -11.13
C THR A 207 8.04 -23.83 -10.73
N TRP A 208 8.35 -22.62 -10.29
CA TRP A 208 9.63 -22.25 -9.66
C TRP A 208 9.39 -21.19 -8.58
N SER A 209 10.17 -21.19 -7.50
CA SER A 209 10.04 -20.18 -6.45
C SER A 209 11.36 -19.81 -5.80
N ALA A 210 11.43 -18.57 -5.32
CA ALA A 210 12.49 -18.05 -4.46
C ALA A 210 11.90 -17.41 -3.21
N THR A 211 12.28 -17.91 -2.03
CA THR A 211 11.84 -17.36 -0.74
C THR A 211 13.05 -16.86 0.02
N ARG A 212 13.09 -15.56 0.31
CA ARG A 212 14.14 -14.91 1.09
C ARG A 212 13.65 -14.55 2.48
N SER A 213 14.48 -14.84 3.46
CA SER A 213 14.41 -14.31 4.83
C SER A 213 15.71 -13.58 5.17
N ALA A 214 15.82 -13.12 6.42
CA ALA A 214 17.04 -12.51 6.95
C ALA A 214 18.26 -13.45 6.92
N THR A 215 18.07 -14.77 6.96
CA THR A 215 19.18 -15.74 7.09
C THR A 215 19.29 -16.72 5.92
N HIS A 216 18.22 -16.94 5.15
CA HIS A 216 18.19 -17.97 4.12
C HIS A 216 17.56 -17.46 2.81
N LEU A 217 18.04 -18.00 1.70
CA LEU A 217 17.35 -17.97 0.41
C LEU A 217 17.06 -19.40 -0.02
N ILE A 218 15.78 -19.75 -0.17
CA ILE A 218 15.33 -21.07 -0.61
C ILE A 218 14.93 -20.97 -2.08
N LEU A 219 15.59 -21.74 -2.93
CA LEU A 219 15.23 -21.91 -4.34
C LEU A 219 14.54 -23.26 -4.51
N SER A 220 13.38 -23.33 -5.16
CA SER A 220 12.58 -24.56 -5.27
C SER A 220 11.83 -24.63 -6.60
N GLY A 221 11.34 -25.82 -6.94
CA GLY A 221 10.60 -26.08 -8.18
C GLY A 221 11.51 -26.54 -9.32
N HIS A 222 11.10 -26.30 -10.56
CA HIS A 222 11.66 -26.93 -11.74
C HIS A 222 12.64 -26.02 -12.49
N VAL A 223 13.75 -26.59 -12.95
CA VAL A 223 14.75 -25.96 -13.84
C VAL A 223 14.94 -26.80 -15.11
N PRO A 224 15.15 -26.18 -16.30
CA PRO A 224 15.18 -26.90 -17.58
C PRO A 224 16.30 -27.95 -17.70
N GLY A 225 17.37 -27.79 -16.92
CA GLY A 225 18.56 -28.62 -16.94
C GLY A 225 19.55 -28.22 -15.84
N GLU A 226 20.59 -29.02 -15.66
CA GLU A 226 21.62 -28.74 -14.63
C GLU A 226 22.40 -27.47 -14.90
N GLU A 227 22.67 -27.16 -16.17
CA GLU A 227 23.40 -25.94 -16.53
C GLU A 227 22.62 -24.68 -16.08
N GLN A 228 21.30 -24.68 -16.25
CA GLN A 228 20.41 -23.61 -15.77
C GLN A 228 20.37 -23.59 -14.24
N ARG A 229 20.30 -24.76 -13.60
CA ARG A 229 20.36 -24.87 -12.13
C ARG A 229 21.62 -24.21 -11.56
N GLU A 230 22.78 -24.57 -12.12
CA GLU A 230 24.09 -24.03 -11.73
C GLU A 230 24.17 -22.53 -11.97
N ARG A 231 23.64 -22.03 -13.10
CA ARG A 231 23.56 -20.59 -13.39
C ARG A 231 22.70 -19.84 -12.36
N VAL A 232 21.52 -20.36 -12.02
CA VAL A 232 20.62 -19.74 -11.03
C VAL A 232 21.26 -19.76 -9.65
N PHE A 233 21.88 -20.87 -9.25
CA PHE A 233 22.58 -20.99 -7.97
C PHE A 233 23.79 -20.03 -7.88
N ALA A 234 24.59 -19.92 -8.93
CA ALA A 234 25.71 -19.00 -8.99
C ALA A 234 25.27 -17.53 -8.91
N LEU A 235 24.17 -17.18 -9.58
CA LEU A 235 23.58 -15.84 -9.47
C LEU A 235 23.08 -15.57 -8.05
N ALA A 236 22.39 -16.52 -7.43
CA ALA A 236 21.93 -16.40 -6.05
C ALA A 236 23.11 -16.17 -5.10
N LYS A 237 24.22 -16.91 -5.27
CA LYS A 237 25.44 -16.72 -4.48
C LYS A 237 26.07 -15.34 -4.65
N LYS A 238 26.02 -14.79 -5.86
CA LYS A 238 26.53 -13.45 -6.15
C LYS A 238 25.65 -12.35 -5.56
N ALA A 239 24.33 -12.49 -5.68
CA ALA A 239 23.36 -11.46 -5.26
C ALA A 239 23.08 -11.48 -3.75
N HIS A 240 23.30 -12.62 -3.08
CA HIS A 240 22.97 -12.79 -1.66
C HIS A 240 24.17 -13.29 -0.83
N PRO A 241 25.25 -12.48 -0.69
CA PRO A 241 26.49 -12.92 -0.03
C PRO A 241 26.35 -13.18 1.48
N SER A 242 25.32 -12.64 2.12
CA SER A 242 25.10 -12.67 3.57
C SER A 242 24.08 -13.73 4.04
N VAL A 243 23.44 -14.47 3.12
CA VAL A 243 22.42 -15.49 3.47
C VAL A 243 22.87 -16.88 3.03
N VAL A 244 22.41 -17.91 3.75
CA VAL A 244 22.64 -19.30 3.36
C VAL A 244 21.66 -19.69 2.27
N ILE A 245 22.18 -20.18 1.14
CA ILE A 245 21.37 -20.59 -0.01
C ILE A 245 21.02 -22.07 0.12
N ILE A 246 19.74 -22.37 0.05
CA ILE A 246 19.19 -23.72 0.10
C ILE A 246 18.61 -24.04 -1.29
N ASP A 247 19.28 -24.92 -2.03
CA ASP A 247 18.83 -25.39 -3.34
C ASP A 247 17.97 -26.64 -3.20
N ARG A 248 16.67 -26.49 -3.52
CA ARG A 248 15.69 -27.58 -3.67
C ARG A 248 15.10 -27.60 -5.08
N MET A 249 15.84 -27.09 -6.05
CA MET A 249 15.43 -27.12 -7.45
C MET A 249 15.61 -28.54 -8.00
N GLU A 250 14.65 -28.97 -8.81
CA GLU A 250 14.65 -30.23 -9.52
C GLU A 250 14.62 -29.97 -11.02
N THR A 251 15.20 -30.88 -11.78
CA THR A 251 15.24 -30.75 -13.23
C THR A 251 13.95 -31.27 -13.88
N GLY A 252 13.36 -30.49 -14.78
CA GLY A 252 12.15 -30.85 -15.52
C GLY A 252 12.01 -30.04 -16.81
N ALA A 253 11.41 -30.62 -17.86
CA ALA A 253 11.12 -29.87 -19.09
C ALA A 253 9.72 -29.22 -19.02
N GLY A 254 9.40 -28.38 -20.00
CA GLY A 254 8.16 -27.59 -19.99
C GLY A 254 8.33 -26.15 -19.53
N ALA A 255 9.58 -25.69 -19.32
CA ALA A 255 9.85 -24.30 -19.01
C ALA A 255 9.35 -23.38 -20.14
N PRO A 256 8.61 -22.30 -19.81
CA PRO A 256 8.16 -21.36 -20.81
C PRO A 256 9.34 -20.61 -21.44
N SER A 257 9.15 -20.12 -22.66
CA SER A 257 10.05 -19.16 -23.30
C SER A 257 10.33 -17.99 -22.34
N GLY A 258 11.58 -17.62 -22.13
CA GLY A 258 11.95 -16.50 -21.24
C GLY A 258 11.98 -16.80 -19.74
N TRP A 259 11.75 -18.05 -19.33
CA TRP A 259 11.89 -18.51 -17.93
C TRP A 259 13.22 -18.06 -17.29
N GLU A 260 14.33 -18.20 -18.00
CA GLU A 260 15.66 -17.88 -17.46
C GLU A 260 15.81 -16.36 -17.19
N THR A 261 15.24 -15.51 -18.04
CA THR A 261 15.24 -14.06 -17.85
C THR A 261 14.43 -13.67 -16.61
N ALA A 262 13.23 -14.25 -16.45
CA ALA A 262 12.37 -13.98 -15.30
C ALA A 262 13.03 -14.42 -13.99
N VAL A 263 13.57 -15.63 -13.93
CA VAL A 263 14.27 -16.15 -12.74
C VAL A 263 15.48 -15.30 -12.39
N LYS A 264 16.29 -14.90 -13.38
CA LYS A 264 17.46 -14.05 -13.12
C LYS A 264 17.07 -12.69 -12.53
N SER A 265 16.04 -12.06 -13.08
CA SER A 265 15.55 -10.78 -12.56
C SER A 265 15.07 -10.92 -11.11
N VAL A 266 14.25 -11.93 -10.83
CA VAL A 266 13.75 -12.21 -9.47
C VAL A 266 14.89 -12.44 -8.48
N VAL A 267 15.86 -13.32 -8.81
CA VAL A 267 16.97 -13.64 -7.91
C VAL A 267 17.82 -12.40 -7.61
N ALA A 268 17.99 -11.50 -8.58
CA ALA A 268 18.71 -10.24 -8.37
C ALA A 268 17.92 -9.26 -7.49
N GLN A 269 16.63 -9.04 -7.80
CA GLN A 269 15.84 -8.00 -7.15
C GLN A 269 15.35 -8.38 -5.76
N ILE A 270 15.06 -9.67 -5.52
CA ILE A 270 14.63 -10.13 -4.20
C ILE A 270 15.71 -9.91 -3.13
N ALA A 271 16.97 -9.63 -3.51
CA ALA A 271 18.07 -9.26 -2.61
C ALA A 271 17.95 -7.85 -1.99
N ARG A 272 17.07 -7.00 -2.54
CA ARG A 272 16.86 -5.62 -2.06
C ARG A 272 15.72 -5.50 -1.04
N LEU A 273 14.90 -6.53 -0.92
CA LEU A 273 13.82 -6.60 0.06
C LEU A 273 14.38 -6.88 1.47
N ASP A 274 13.58 -6.87 2.52
CA ASP A 274 13.95 -7.43 3.82
C ASP A 274 13.55 -8.91 3.87
N GLU A 275 12.35 -9.20 3.39
CA GLU A 275 11.73 -10.52 3.27
C GLU A 275 10.95 -10.57 1.96
N GLY A 276 10.92 -11.72 1.29
CA GLY A 276 10.13 -11.84 0.06
C GLY A 276 9.93 -13.26 -0.41
N GLU A 277 8.87 -13.47 -1.18
CA GLU A 277 8.57 -14.70 -1.88
C GLU A 277 8.18 -14.39 -3.32
N ALA A 278 8.92 -14.97 -4.26
CA ALA A 278 8.56 -14.98 -5.66
C ALA A 278 8.13 -16.38 -6.09
N LYS A 279 7.00 -16.47 -6.81
CA LYS A 279 6.46 -17.70 -7.37
C LYS A 279 6.21 -17.51 -8.86
N LEU A 280 6.76 -18.40 -9.66
CA LEU A 280 6.53 -18.53 -11.08
C LEU A 280 5.73 -19.81 -11.34
N SER A 281 4.59 -19.70 -12.03
CA SER A 281 3.81 -20.84 -12.53
C SER A 281 3.53 -20.62 -14.00
N ASP A 282 4.15 -21.42 -14.86
CA ASP A 282 4.22 -21.16 -16.31
C ASP A 282 4.65 -19.71 -16.55
N LYS A 283 3.81 -18.87 -17.15
CA LYS A 283 4.10 -17.45 -17.43
C LYS A 283 3.54 -16.47 -16.39
N GLN A 284 3.09 -16.95 -15.23
CA GLN A 284 2.54 -16.12 -14.16
C GLN A 284 3.58 -15.94 -13.04
N LEU A 285 4.11 -14.73 -12.90
CA LEU A 285 5.02 -14.35 -11.84
C LEU A 285 4.28 -13.55 -10.76
N ALA A 286 4.40 -13.99 -9.52
CA ALA A 286 3.92 -13.28 -8.35
C ALA A 286 5.10 -12.96 -7.41
N LEU A 287 5.17 -11.72 -6.92
CA LEU A 287 6.14 -11.30 -5.90
C LEU A 287 5.42 -10.71 -4.68
N ASN A 288 5.65 -11.29 -3.51
CA ASN A 288 5.22 -10.70 -2.25
C ASN A 288 6.44 -10.35 -1.41
N GLY A 289 6.38 -9.29 -0.62
CA GLY A 289 7.50 -8.99 0.29
C GLY A 289 7.38 -7.69 1.08
N LYS A 290 8.47 -7.39 1.79
CA LYS A 290 8.67 -6.14 2.53
C LYS A 290 9.93 -5.48 2.01
N ALA A 291 9.83 -4.23 1.59
CA ALA A 291 10.97 -3.39 1.25
C ALA A 291 11.34 -2.47 2.43
N PRO A 292 12.60 -2.04 2.53
CA PRO A 292 13.04 -1.12 3.57
C PRO A 292 12.41 0.28 3.44
N ASP A 293 12.05 0.68 2.22
CA ASP A 293 11.47 1.98 1.89
C ASP A 293 10.67 1.92 0.57
N GLU A 294 9.92 2.99 0.29
CA GLU A 294 9.07 3.13 -0.89
C GLU A 294 9.88 3.13 -2.20
N ASP A 295 11.02 3.82 -2.24
CA ASP A 295 11.88 3.90 -3.42
C ASP A 295 12.40 2.51 -3.83
N THR A 296 12.80 1.71 -2.85
CA THR A 296 13.26 0.33 -3.06
C THR A 296 12.11 -0.57 -3.52
N ALA A 297 10.91 -0.42 -2.94
CA ALA A 297 9.73 -1.18 -3.37
C ALA A 297 9.43 -0.92 -4.85
N ASN A 298 9.35 0.35 -5.24
CA ASN A 298 9.05 0.78 -6.60
C ASN A 298 10.14 0.36 -7.60
N ALA A 299 11.41 0.48 -7.23
CA ALA A 299 12.52 0.07 -8.08
C ALA A 299 12.52 -1.46 -8.32
N VAL A 300 12.29 -2.27 -7.29
CA VAL A 300 12.23 -3.73 -7.41
C VAL A 300 11.10 -4.16 -8.33
N THR A 301 9.89 -3.61 -8.17
CA THR A 301 8.73 -3.99 -8.98
C THR A 301 8.89 -3.54 -10.44
N THR A 302 9.44 -2.35 -10.66
CA THR A 302 9.71 -1.81 -12.00
C THR A 302 10.78 -2.62 -12.72
N GLU A 303 11.93 -2.87 -12.07
CA GLU A 303 13.03 -3.63 -12.68
C GLU A 303 12.66 -5.08 -13.01
N ILE A 304 11.77 -5.72 -12.21
CA ILE A 304 11.22 -7.03 -12.57
C ILE A 304 10.27 -6.90 -13.76
N GLY A 305 9.34 -5.96 -13.72
CA GLY A 305 8.36 -5.73 -14.79
C GLY A 305 9.00 -5.43 -16.14
N ASP A 306 10.06 -4.64 -16.17
CA ASP A 306 10.79 -4.26 -17.39
C ASP A 306 11.67 -5.40 -17.94
N ALA A 307 12.15 -6.28 -17.07
CA ALA A 307 13.06 -7.36 -17.45
C ALA A 307 12.34 -8.61 -17.98
N ILE A 308 11.10 -8.86 -17.55
CA ILE A 308 10.37 -10.05 -17.98
C ILE A 308 9.78 -9.88 -19.39
N PRO A 309 9.65 -10.97 -20.18
CA PRO A 309 9.00 -10.91 -21.49
C PRO A 309 7.53 -10.45 -21.42
N GLU A 310 7.04 -9.80 -22.49
CA GLU A 310 5.67 -9.26 -22.58
C GLU A 310 4.55 -10.31 -22.42
N ASP A 311 4.84 -11.58 -22.70
CA ASP A 311 3.88 -12.68 -22.56
C ASP A 311 3.78 -13.23 -21.12
N PHE A 312 4.52 -12.65 -20.17
CA PHE A 312 4.40 -12.95 -18.74
C PHE A 312 3.42 -11.99 -18.06
N SER A 313 2.58 -12.53 -17.19
CA SER A 313 1.80 -11.71 -16.27
C SER A 313 2.56 -11.55 -14.96
N PHE A 314 2.80 -10.31 -14.52
CA PHE A 314 3.43 -10.02 -13.25
C PHE A 314 2.44 -9.35 -12.29
N ARG A 315 2.31 -9.92 -11.09
CA ARG A 315 1.59 -9.33 -9.97
C ARG A 315 2.54 -9.18 -8.79
N HIS A 316 2.37 -8.13 -8.02
CA HIS A 316 3.18 -7.90 -6.83
C HIS A 316 2.36 -7.34 -5.69
N ASP A 317 2.77 -7.69 -4.48
CA ASP A 317 2.32 -7.12 -3.20
C ASP A 317 3.56 -6.89 -2.34
N VAL A 318 4.24 -5.76 -2.59
CA VAL A 318 5.44 -5.36 -1.85
C VAL A 318 5.05 -4.20 -0.93
N THR A 319 5.12 -4.47 0.37
CA THR A 319 4.83 -3.50 1.43
C THR A 319 6.12 -2.80 1.87
N PHE A 320 6.00 -1.63 2.46
CA PHE A 320 7.13 -0.86 3.01
C PHE A 320 6.68 -0.08 4.26
N PRO A 321 7.60 0.25 5.17
CA PRO A 321 7.26 1.06 6.34
C PRO A 321 6.89 2.49 5.90
N GLU A 322 5.90 3.09 6.57
CA GLU A 322 5.54 4.48 6.33
C GLU A 322 6.74 5.41 6.62
N PRO A 323 7.01 6.42 5.77
CA PRO A 323 8.06 7.38 6.00
C PRO A 323 7.82 8.09 7.34
N LYS A 324 8.79 8.03 8.25
CA LYS A 324 8.72 8.82 9.49
C LYS A 324 8.86 10.31 9.13
N PRO A 325 7.97 11.19 9.63
CA PRO A 325 8.09 12.63 9.39
C PRO A 325 9.46 13.15 9.80
N PRO A 326 10.09 14.05 9.01
CA PRO A 326 11.42 14.58 9.30
C PRO A 326 11.43 15.28 10.66
N ILE A 327 12.52 15.15 11.42
CA ILE A 327 12.69 15.88 12.68
C ILE A 327 12.99 17.34 12.34
N VAL A 328 12.11 18.25 12.76
CA VAL A 328 12.16 19.69 12.49
C VAL A 328 12.42 20.45 13.79
N SER A 329 13.34 21.40 13.75
CA SER A 329 13.63 22.32 14.84
C SER A 329 14.04 23.69 14.27
N PRO A 330 13.40 24.80 14.67
CA PRO A 330 12.31 24.88 15.64
C PRO A 330 11.01 24.27 15.11
N PHE A 331 10.22 23.64 15.98
CA PHE A 331 8.91 23.10 15.62
C PHE A 331 7.86 24.21 15.73
N THR A 332 7.44 24.76 14.59
CA THR A 332 6.53 25.91 14.54
C THR A 332 5.15 25.53 14.01
N THR A 333 4.11 26.10 14.63
CA THR A 333 2.72 26.00 14.16
C THR A 333 2.08 27.37 14.29
N SER A 334 1.53 27.90 13.20
CA SER A 334 0.87 29.21 13.19
C SER A 334 -0.58 29.08 12.74
N ILE A 335 -1.45 29.79 13.42
CA ILE A 335 -2.89 29.88 13.12
C ILE A 335 -3.24 31.36 13.04
N GLU A 336 -3.71 31.81 11.89
CA GLU A 336 -4.19 33.17 11.70
C GLU A 336 -5.70 33.16 11.46
N ALA A 337 -6.45 33.80 12.35
CA ALA A 337 -7.89 33.96 12.23
C ALA A 337 -8.22 35.39 11.79
N THR A 338 -8.74 35.55 10.58
CA THR A 338 -9.27 36.82 10.05
C THR A 338 -10.78 36.88 10.22
N THR A 339 -11.46 37.85 9.63
CA THR A 339 -12.93 37.94 9.66
C THR A 339 -13.63 36.81 8.91
N ASP A 340 -13.01 36.29 7.83
CA ASP A 340 -13.61 35.36 6.87
C ASP A 340 -12.97 33.97 6.88
N ARG A 341 -11.70 33.84 7.26
CA ARG A 341 -10.94 32.59 7.15
C ARG A 341 -10.06 32.30 8.37
N ILE A 342 -9.57 31.07 8.42
CA ILE A 342 -8.53 30.60 9.34
C ILE A 342 -7.46 29.92 8.52
N GLU A 343 -6.22 30.39 8.64
CA GLU A 343 -5.08 29.81 7.95
C GLU A 343 -4.18 29.07 8.93
N PHE A 344 -3.88 27.81 8.61
CA PHE A 344 -2.91 26.98 9.33
C PHE A 344 -1.63 26.83 8.50
N THR A 345 -0.48 27.15 9.11
CA THR A 345 0.85 27.01 8.49
C THR A 345 1.85 26.40 9.48
N GLY A 346 2.97 25.88 8.97
CA GLY A 346 4.03 25.27 9.78
C GLY A 346 3.97 23.74 9.79
N PHE A 347 4.22 23.13 10.95
CA PHE A 347 4.34 21.69 11.12
C PHE A 347 3.28 21.11 12.06
N VAL A 348 2.91 19.86 11.78
CA VAL A 348 2.02 19.02 12.60
C VAL A 348 2.62 17.61 12.77
N PRO A 349 2.54 16.99 13.96
CA PRO A 349 3.21 15.70 14.25
C PRO A 349 2.81 14.55 13.33
N ASP A 350 1.51 14.38 13.15
CA ASP A 350 0.88 13.30 12.41
C ASP A 350 -0.51 13.72 11.93
N GLU A 351 -1.12 12.90 11.08
CA GLU A 351 -2.42 13.22 10.49
C GLU A 351 -3.57 13.20 11.53
N ALA A 352 -3.41 12.46 12.63
CA ALA A 352 -4.40 12.41 13.70
C ALA A 352 -4.42 13.73 14.49
N ASP A 353 -3.24 14.29 14.79
CA ASP A 353 -3.06 15.62 15.36
C ASP A 353 -3.66 16.70 14.46
N ARG A 354 -3.40 16.62 13.15
CA ARG A 354 -3.93 17.55 12.14
C ARG A 354 -5.45 17.58 12.16
N ALA A 355 -6.07 16.41 12.10
CA ALA A 355 -7.53 16.27 12.15
C ALA A 355 -8.14 16.90 13.42
N VAL A 356 -7.50 16.70 14.58
CA VAL A 356 -7.96 17.27 15.86
C VAL A 356 -7.92 18.80 15.84
N LEU A 357 -6.87 19.42 15.30
CA LEU A 357 -6.77 20.87 15.21
C LEU A 357 -7.83 21.47 14.27
N LEU A 358 -8.02 20.87 13.09
CA LEU A 358 -9.00 21.33 12.12
C LEU A 358 -10.44 21.20 12.65
N GLU A 359 -10.74 20.11 13.35
CA GLU A 359 -12.04 19.93 14.00
C GLU A 359 -12.26 20.98 15.09
N ALA A 360 -11.24 21.24 15.92
CA ALA A 360 -11.32 22.26 16.97
C ALA A 360 -11.56 23.67 16.39
N ALA A 361 -10.85 24.04 15.31
CA ALA A 361 -11.06 25.33 14.64
C ALA A 361 -12.43 25.42 13.96
N SER A 362 -12.89 24.36 13.30
CA SER A 362 -14.23 24.33 12.70
C SER A 362 -15.33 24.57 13.74
N LYS A 363 -15.21 23.95 14.92
CA LYS A 363 -16.13 24.17 16.05
C LYS A 363 -16.03 25.57 16.66
N ALA A 364 -14.81 26.07 16.80
CA ALA A 364 -14.54 27.35 17.44
C ALA A 364 -14.93 28.56 16.58
N PHE A 365 -14.98 28.41 15.25
CA PHE A 365 -15.26 29.49 14.31
C PHE A 365 -16.29 29.10 13.24
N PRO A 366 -17.57 28.99 13.60
CA PRO A 366 -18.63 28.63 12.66
C PRO A 366 -18.70 29.61 11.47
N GLY A 367 -18.76 29.08 10.24
CA GLY A 367 -18.95 29.87 9.02
C GLY A 367 -17.69 30.49 8.41
N LYS A 368 -16.51 30.31 9.01
CA LYS A 368 -15.22 30.70 8.41
C LYS A 368 -14.66 29.58 7.55
N SER A 369 -13.97 29.92 6.45
CA SER A 369 -13.22 28.93 5.67
C SER A 369 -11.93 28.55 6.39
N ILE A 370 -11.49 27.29 6.25
CA ILE A 370 -10.24 26.80 6.83
C ILE A 370 -9.28 26.47 5.69
N ASP A 371 -8.17 27.19 5.64
CA ASP A 371 -7.07 26.99 4.71
C ASP A 371 -5.92 26.32 5.47
N ASP A 372 -5.57 25.08 5.11
CA ASP A 372 -4.53 24.30 5.80
C ASP A 372 -3.37 23.96 4.86
N THR A 373 -2.19 24.49 5.19
CA THR A 373 -0.92 24.26 4.48
C THR A 373 0.17 23.67 5.38
N MET A 374 -0.22 23.11 6.54
CA MET A 374 0.73 22.46 7.45
C MET A 374 1.36 21.23 6.80
N ALA A 375 2.67 21.04 7.04
CA ALA A 375 3.40 19.85 6.64
C ALA A 375 3.58 18.88 7.83
N LEU A 376 3.69 17.58 7.54
CA LEU A 376 4.06 16.60 8.56
C LEU A 376 5.52 16.81 8.99
N GLY A 377 5.75 16.87 10.29
CA GLY A 377 7.08 16.97 10.88
C GLY A 377 7.11 16.37 12.28
N SER A 378 8.25 15.86 12.71
CA SER A 378 8.47 15.43 14.10
C SER A 378 9.37 16.43 14.83
N GLY A 379 9.47 16.37 16.16
CA GLY A 379 10.24 17.35 16.95
C GLY A 379 9.38 18.33 17.75
N GLN A 380 8.06 18.10 17.78
CA GLN A 380 7.13 18.82 18.63
C GLN A 380 7.50 18.69 20.11
N PRO A 381 7.31 19.74 20.91
CA PRO A 381 7.49 19.66 22.34
C PRO A 381 6.38 18.81 23.00
N GLU A 382 6.68 18.26 24.17
CA GLU A 382 5.67 17.63 25.01
C GLU A 382 4.52 18.61 25.31
N GLY A 383 3.27 18.17 25.08
CA GLY A 383 2.08 18.97 25.33
C GLY A 383 1.73 19.99 24.24
N TRP A 384 2.44 19.98 23.09
CA TRP A 384 2.16 20.82 21.90
C TRP A 384 0.66 20.93 21.58
N ARG A 385 -0.03 19.79 21.41
CA ARG A 385 -1.45 19.72 21.05
C ARG A 385 -2.32 20.54 22.00
N ARG A 386 -2.12 20.38 23.31
CA ARG A 386 -2.89 21.11 24.33
C ARG A 386 -2.70 22.61 24.19
N CYS A 387 -1.48 23.06 23.95
CA CYS A 387 -1.20 24.48 23.87
C CYS A 387 -1.75 25.13 22.59
N VAL A 388 -1.65 24.44 21.45
CA VAL A 388 -2.26 24.93 20.21
C VAL A 388 -3.78 25.01 20.35
N LEU A 389 -4.42 23.98 20.94
CA LEU A 389 -5.86 24.00 21.23
C LEU A 389 -6.27 25.16 22.17
N ALA A 390 -5.46 25.45 23.19
CA ALA A 390 -5.69 26.61 24.07
C ALA A 390 -5.60 27.94 23.31
N GLY A 391 -4.68 28.05 22.34
CA GLY A 391 -4.59 29.21 21.45
C GLY A 391 -5.81 29.38 20.55
N ILE A 392 -6.33 28.27 19.98
CA ILE A 392 -7.55 28.26 19.17
C ILE A 392 -8.74 28.77 19.99
N GLU A 393 -8.93 28.24 21.21
CA GLU A 393 -10.00 28.67 22.10
C GLU A 393 -9.86 30.14 22.52
N ALA A 394 -8.64 30.60 22.79
CA ALA A 394 -8.40 32.01 23.13
C ALA A 394 -8.79 32.94 21.98
N THR A 395 -8.39 32.58 20.77
CA THR A 395 -8.63 33.36 19.56
C THR A 395 -10.10 33.35 19.16
N SER A 396 -10.84 32.27 19.47
CA SER A 396 -12.27 32.20 19.20
C SER A 396 -13.08 33.20 20.03
N LYS A 397 -12.65 33.49 21.27
CA LYS A 397 -13.27 34.53 22.11
C LYS A 397 -12.99 35.94 21.58
N LEU A 398 -11.87 36.13 20.87
CA LEU A 398 -11.44 37.40 20.29
C LEU A 398 -12.04 37.64 18.89
N GLY A 399 -12.42 36.57 18.20
CA GLY A 399 -12.95 36.59 16.83
C GLY A 399 -11.86 36.68 15.77
N THR A 400 -10.82 37.49 15.97
CA THR A 400 -9.63 37.58 15.11
C THR A 400 -8.35 37.57 15.94
N GLY A 401 -7.25 37.13 15.33
CA GLY A 401 -5.95 37.08 16.00
C GLY A 401 -4.99 36.09 15.36
N ASN A 402 -3.76 36.07 15.87
CA ASN A 402 -2.72 35.13 15.48
C ASN A 402 -2.28 34.30 16.69
N VAL A 403 -2.20 32.99 16.50
CA VAL A 403 -1.59 32.04 17.42
C VAL A 403 -0.32 31.55 16.79
N PHE A 404 0.80 31.70 17.47
CA PHE A 404 2.10 31.22 17.02
C PHE A 404 2.72 30.35 18.11
N MET A 405 2.91 29.07 17.81
CA MET A 405 3.65 28.14 18.63
C MET A 405 5.04 27.95 18.03
N SER A 406 6.08 28.10 18.84
CA SER A 406 7.45 27.71 18.49
C SER A 406 8.07 27.00 19.67
N ASP A 407 8.39 25.73 19.49
CA ASP A 407 8.85 24.84 20.56
C ASP A 407 7.93 25.01 21.80
N LYS A 408 8.46 25.28 22.99
CA LYS A 408 7.66 25.39 24.22
C LYS A 408 6.99 26.75 24.46
N THR A 409 6.95 27.65 23.48
CA THR A 409 6.38 29.00 23.65
C THR A 409 5.17 29.20 22.74
N LEU A 410 4.02 29.42 23.36
CA LEU A 410 2.77 29.82 22.72
C LEU A 410 2.62 31.33 22.80
N LYS A 411 2.53 32.00 21.66
CA LYS A 411 2.21 33.43 21.57
C LYS A 411 0.83 33.62 20.96
N VAL A 412 -0.02 34.40 21.62
CA VAL A 412 -1.34 34.81 21.10
C VAL A 412 -1.33 36.32 20.94
N THR A 413 -1.56 36.83 19.74
CA THR A 413 -1.64 38.26 19.46
C THR A 413 -2.99 38.62 18.86
N ALA A 414 -3.65 39.64 19.41
CA ALA A 414 -4.95 40.08 18.92
C ALA A 414 -5.26 41.52 19.33
N LYS A 415 -6.32 42.06 18.71
CA LYS A 415 -6.92 43.35 19.06
C LYS A 415 -8.29 43.11 19.66
N THR A 416 -8.65 43.89 20.67
CA THR A 416 -9.98 43.80 21.28
C THR A 416 -10.42 45.16 21.82
N SER A 417 -11.72 45.42 21.81
CA SER A 417 -12.34 46.57 22.47
C SER A 417 -12.93 46.21 23.85
N ASN A 418 -12.89 44.93 24.23
CA ASN A 418 -13.42 44.44 25.49
C ASN A 418 -12.33 44.42 26.57
N GLU A 419 -12.39 45.37 27.51
CA GLU A 419 -11.45 45.50 28.63
C GLU A 419 -11.47 44.29 29.57
N GLU A 420 -12.65 43.73 29.86
CA GLU A 420 -12.79 42.58 30.77
C GLU A 420 -12.14 41.32 30.17
N LEU A 421 -12.40 41.06 28.89
CA LEU A 421 -11.77 39.97 28.16
C LEU A 421 -10.25 40.17 28.08
N ALA A 422 -9.79 41.39 27.81
CA ALA A 422 -8.36 41.70 27.74
C ALA A 422 -7.64 41.43 29.08
N ALA A 423 -8.30 41.69 30.21
CA ALA A 423 -7.76 41.42 31.53
C ALA A 423 -7.79 39.93 31.91
N ALA A 424 -8.84 39.20 31.55
CA ALA A 424 -9.04 37.80 31.93
C ALA A 424 -8.25 36.80 31.07
N LEU A 425 -8.18 37.04 29.76
CA LEU A 425 -7.71 36.05 28.77
C LEU A 425 -6.29 35.53 29.03
N PRO A 426 -5.27 36.36 29.41
CA PRO A 426 -3.94 35.84 29.72
C PRO A 426 -3.93 34.81 30.86
N GLY A 427 -4.81 34.96 31.85
CA GLY A 427 -4.98 34.00 32.94
C GLY A 427 -5.65 32.71 32.50
N GLU A 428 -6.69 32.82 31.67
CA GLU A 428 -7.41 31.69 31.09
C GLU A 428 -6.51 30.82 30.21
N VAL A 429 -5.72 31.44 29.31
CA VAL A 429 -4.77 30.71 28.45
C VAL A 429 -3.74 29.98 29.28
N ARG A 430 -3.16 30.65 30.30
CA ARG A 430 -2.19 30.01 31.21
C ARG A 430 -2.79 28.82 31.97
N ALA A 431 -4.07 28.90 32.33
CA ALA A 431 -4.77 27.79 32.97
C ALA A 431 -5.01 26.62 31.98
N ALA A 432 -5.46 26.94 30.76
CA ALA A 432 -5.75 25.96 29.70
C ALA A 432 -4.49 25.21 29.23
N THR A 433 -3.34 25.89 29.15
CA THR A 433 -2.07 25.24 28.80
C THR A 433 -1.54 24.32 29.91
N ASN A 434 -1.97 24.52 31.17
CA ASN A 434 -1.59 23.70 32.33
C ASN A 434 -0.07 23.40 32.41
N ARG A 435 0.76 24.43 32.23
CA ARG A 435 2.24 24.34 32.25
C ARG A 435 2.87 23.48 31.13
N SER A 436 2.09 23.08 30.12
CA SER A 436 2.63 22.36 28.94
C SER A 436 3.49 23.27 28.03
N CYS A 437 3.31 24.58 28.09
CA CYS A 437 4.11 25.59 27.39
C CYS A 437 4.12 26.91 28.17
N GLU A 438 5.09 27.77 27.86
CA GLU A 438 5.08 29.17 28.23
C GLU A 438 4.10 29.93 27.33
N SER A 439 3.12 30.62 27.92
CA SER A 439 2.11 31.38 27.18
C SER A 439 2.34 32.89 27.29
N ASP A 440 2.55 33.54 26.15
CA ASP A 440 2.62 35.00 25.99
C ASP A 440 1.38 35.49 25.25
N VAL A 441 0.51 36.25 25.94
CA VAL A 441 -0.74 36.77 25.37
C VAL A 441 -0.60 38.29 25.27
N VAL A 442 -0.47 38.78 24.03
CA VAL A 442 -0.28 40.20 23.72
C VAL A 442 -1.56 40.75 23.11
N LEU A 443 -2.33 41.48 23.90
CA LEU A 443 -3.58 42.10 23.46
C LEU A 443 -3.42 43.61 23.35
N THR A 444 -3.81 44.16 22.20
CA THR A 444 -3.92 45.60 22.01
C THR A 444 -5.36 46.02 22.23
N LEU A 445 -5.59 46.81 23.27
CA LEU A 445 -6.91 47.37 23.57
C LEU A 445 -7.17 48.57 22.64
N GLU A 446 -8.09 48.41 21.69
CA GLU A 446 -8.54 49.47 20.79
C GLU A 446 -9.93 49.94 21.24
N LEU A 447 -9.95 50.96 22.11
CA LEU A 447 -11.18 51.64 22.48
C LEU A 447 -11.56 52.66 21.40
N PRO A 448 -12.85 52.79 21.04
CA PRO A 448 -13.31 53.88 20.22
C PRO A 448 -12.97 55.23 20.87
N THR A 449 -12.70 56.25 20.06
CA THR A 449 -12.45 57.61 20.55
C THR A 449 -13.70 58.18 21.22
N GLU A 450 -13.56 58.78 22.41
CA GLU A 450 -14.64 59.49 23.10
C GLU A 450 -15.16 60.64 22.21
N PRO A 451 -16.48 60.88 22.19
CA PRO A 451 -17.08 61.83 21.27
C PRO A 451 -16.87 63.27 21.75
N ASP A 452 -16.67 64.18 20.80
CA ASP A 452 -16.56 65.61 21.05
C ASP A 452 -17.96 66.27 21.06
N LEU A 453 -18.72 66.02 22.12
CA LEU A 453 -20.09 66.52 22.28
C LEU A 453 -20.14 67.77 23.15
N SER A 454 -21.14 68.62 22.90
CA SER A 454 -21.48 69.74 23.79
C SER A 454 -22.82 69.49 24.47
N TRP A 455 -22.82 69.46 25.79
CA TRP A 455 -23.98 69.18 26.63
C TRP A 455 -24.02 70.12 27.82
N ARG A 456 -25.24 70.43 28.28
CA ARG A 456 -25.42 71.30 29.44
C ARG A 456 -26.65 70.96 30.28
N ALA A 457 -26.51 71.13 31.60
CA ALA A 457 -27.61 71.20 32.55
C ALA A 457 -27.68 72.57 33.22
N VAL A 458 -28.86 73.20 33.28
CA VAL A 458 -29.07 74.52 33.91
C VAL A 458 -30.16 74.44 34.97
N TYR A 459 -29.79 74.74 36.22
CA TYR A 459 -30.70 74.83 37.36
C TYR A 459 -30.98 76.30 37.69
N ASP A 460 -32.25 76.70 37.63
CA ASP A 460 -32.67 78.11 37.80
C ASP A 460 -32.69 78.60 39.26
N GLY A 461 -32.61 77.67 40.21
CA GLY A 461 -32.66 77.92 41.65
C GLY A 461 -34.03 78.09 42.27
N ASN A 462 -35.07 77.97 41.45
CA ASN A 462 -36.45 77.90 41.92
C ASN A 462 -36.92 76.44 41.85
N ASN A 463 -37.26 75.97 40.66
CA ASN A 463 -37.93 74.68 40.47
C ASN A 463 -37.85 74.16 39.03
N SER A 464 -36.85 74.56 38.23
CA SER A 464 -36.64 74.02 36.88
C SER A 464 -35.19 73.59 36.65
N LEU A 465 -35.01 72.43 36.01
CA LEU A 465 -33.73 71.93 35.50
C LEU A 465 -33.88 71.61 34.01
N ALA A 466 -33.18 72.38 33.17
CA ALA A 466 -33.13 72.16 31.72
C ALA A 466 -31.87 71.37 31.34
N LEU A 467 -32.05 70.32 30.55
CA LEU A 467 -30.97 69.49 29.99
C LEU A 467 -30.95 69.71 28.47
N ASP A 468 -29.85 70.21 27.91
CA ASP A 468 -29.72 70.62 26.51
C ASP A 468 -28.41 70.07 25.90
N GLY A 469 -28.33 70.07 24.57
CA GLY A 469 -27.16 69.65 23.81
C GLY A 469 -27.18 68.20 23.34
N GLU A 470 -26.00 67.65 23.08
CA GLU A 470 -25.80 66.36 22.44
C GLU A 470 -25.46 65.26 23.45
N VAL A 471 -26.01 64.07 23.24
CA VAL A 471 -25.72 62.85 24.01
C VAL A 471 -25.32 61.72 23.05
N PRO A 472 -24.45 60.80 23.49
CA PRO A 472 -23.88 59.76 22.63
C PRO A 472 -24.89 58.71 22.17
N ASP A 473 -25.80 58.32 23.05
CA ASP A 473 -26.77 57.24 22.82
C ASP A 473 -28.03 57.42 23.68
N ILE A 474 -29.04 56.58 23.43
CA ILE A 474 -30.33 56.61 24.15
C ILE A 474 -30.20 56.16 25.61
N GLU A 475 -29.24 55.29 25.92
CA GLU A 475 -29.00 54.78 27.27
C GLU A 475 -28.49 55.91 28.17
N THR A 476 -27.54 56.69 27.66
CA THR A 476 -27.00 57.87 28.32
C THR A 476 -28.08 58.93 28.53
N LEU A 477 -28.90 59.20 27.51
CA LEU A 477 -30.04 60.12 27.64
C LEU A 477 -30.95 59.69 28.82
N THR A 478 -31.28 58.40 28.87
CA THR A 478 -32.14 57.82 29.90
C THR A 478 -31.51 57.92 31.29
N LEU A 479 -30.21 57.63 31.41
CA LEU A 479 -29.44 57.75 32.64
C LEU A 479 -29.42 59.19 33.17
N LEU A 480 -29.20 60.19 32.30
CA LEU A 480 -29.14 61.59 32.69
C LEU A 480 -30.51 62.09 33.17
N LEU A 481 -31.60 61.71 32.51
CA LEU A 481 -32.95 62.01 32.97
C LEU A 481 -33.27 61.36 34.32
N ALA A 482 -32.88 60.10 34.51
CA ALA A 482 -33.06 59.41 35.79
C ALA A 482 -32.25 60.09 36.90
N THR A 483 -31.01 60.48 36.61
CA THR A 483 -30.14 61.21 37.54
C THR A 483 -30.74 62.57 37.90
N ALA A 484 -31.19 63.34 36.92
CA ALA A 484 -31.86 64.63 37.12
C ALA A 484 -33.08 64.52 38.04
N ARG A 485 -33.99 63.57 37.76
CA ARG A 485 -35.18 63.32 38.59
C ARG A 485 -34.81 62.92 40.03
N LYS A 486 -33.75 62.13 40.19
CA LYS A 486 -33.26 61.70 41.51
C LYS A 486 -32.66 62.86 42.31
N GLN A 487 -31.87 63.72 41.67
CA GLN A 487 -31.17 64.82 42.36
C GLN A 487 -32.10 66.02 42.62
N PHE A 488 -33.09 66.25 41.75
CA PHE A 488 -34.02 67.38 41.82
C PHE A 488 -35.50 66.94 41.79
N PRO A 489 -36.00 66.24 42.84
CA PRO A 489 -37.35 65.66 42.84
C PRO A 489 -38.48 66.69 42.83
N LYS A 490 -38.20 67.96 43.17
CA LYS A 490 -39.17 69.06 43.21
C LYS A 490 -39.14 69.95 41.96
N ALA A 491 -38.12 69.80 41.11
CA ALA A 491 -37.97 70.62 39.92
C ALA A 491 -38.67 69.98 38.70
N GLY A 492 -39.24 70.80 37.82
CA GLY A 492 -39.62 70.38 36.47
C GLY A 492 -38.37 70.08 35.66
N ILE A 493 -38.32 68.89 35.04
CA ILE A 493 -37.20 68.48 34.19
C ILE A 493 -37.56 68.72 32.73
N GLU A 494 -36.88 69.68 32.09
CA GLU A 494 -37.02 69.93 30.66
C GLU A 494 -35.92 69.18 29.89
N ASN A 495 -36.33 68.28 28.99
CA ASN A 495 -35.40 67.56 28.13
C ASN A 495 -35.36 68.19 26.73
N ARG A 496 -34.21 68.74 26.35
CA ARG A 496 -33.92 69.26 25.01
C ARG A 496 -32.69 68.59 24.39
N MET A 497 -32.25 67.46 24.95
CA MET A 497 -31.09 66.71 24.49
C MET A 497 -31.36 65.97 23.17
N LYS A 498 -30.34 65.81 22.33
CA LYS A 498 -30.38 65.07 21.05
C LYS A 498 -29.31 64.00 20.99
N ILE A 499 -29.62 62.86 20.38
CA ILE A 499 -28.65 61.77 20.19
C ILE A 499 -27.77 62.10 18.98
N ALA A 500 -26.47 62.25 19.20
CA ALA A 500 -25.47 62.54 18.17
C ALA A 500 -24.72 61.29 17.67
N GLY A 501 -24.76 60.19 18.43
CA GLY A 501 -24.03 58.97 18.12
C GLY A 501 -22.58 59.04 18.61
N GLY A 502 -22.16 58.10 19.44
CA GLY A 502 -20.78 58.00 19.91
C GLY A 502 -20.61 56.95 21.00
N TYR A 503 -19.40 56.44 21.17
CA TYR A 503 -19.06 55.54 22.28
C TYR A 503 -18.58 56.39 23.47
N ALA A 504 -19.35 56.42 24.56
CA ALA A 504 -19.05 57.38 25.62
C ALA A 504 -19.22 56.81 27.04
N ALA A 505 -18.47 55.75 27.32
CA ALA A 505 -18.45 55.09 28.63
C ALA A 505 -18.01 56.03 29.77
N LYS A 506 -17.07 56.94 29.51
CA LYS A 506 -16.63 57.94 30.52
C LYS A 506 -17.49 59.19 30.48
N TRP A 507 -17.84 59.67 29.28
CA TRP A 507 -18.63 60.88 29.09
C TRP A 507 -19.94 60.85 29.89
N GLN A 508 -20.70 59.75 29.84
CA GLN A 508 -21.97 59.62 30.56
C GLN A 508 -21.82 59.78 32.08
N LYS A 509 -20.70 59.30 32.64
CA LYS A 509 -20.39 59.40 34.08
C LYS A 509 -20.07 60.85 34.44
N VAL A 510 -19.36 61.57 33.58
CA VAL A 510 -19.02 62.99 33.79
C VAL A 510 -20.25 63.88 33.72
N ALA A 511 -21.12 63.69 32.72
CA ALA A 511 -22.37 64.44 32.62
C ALA A 511 -23.30 64.20 33.84
N ALA A 512 -23.47 62.94 34.26
CA ALA A 512 -24.24 62.60 35.46
C ALA A 512 -23.63 63.20 36.75
N HIS A 513 -22.30 63.25 36.83
CA HIS A 513 -21.59 63.91 37.92
C HIS A 513 -21.87 65.42 37.93
N GLY A 514 -21.86 66.08 36.77
CA GLY A 514 -22.23 67.49 36.62
C GLY A 514 -23.62 67.80 37.18
N ILE A 515 -24.64 67.00 36.85
CA ILE A 515 -26.00 67.12 37.42
C ILE A 515 -25.97 67.02 38.95
N THR A 516 -25.17 66.09 39.49
CA THR A 516 -25.06 65.88 40.94
C THR A 516 -24.41 67.07 41.64
N LEU A 517 -23.43 67.73 41.01
CA LEU A 517 -22.76 68.92 41.55
C LEU A 517 -23.69 70.15 41.59
N LEU A 518 -24.60 70.29 40.61
CA LEU A 518 -25.58 71.38 40.61
C LEU A 518 -26.45 71.42 41.87
N ARG A 519 -26.65 70.28 42.53
CA ARG A 519 -27.43 70.20 43.79
C ARG A 519 -26.79 70.98 44.95
N LEU A 520 -25.48 71.25 44.87
CA LEU A 520 -24.75 72.02 45.87
C LEU A 520 -24.87 73.54 45.63
N LEU A 521 -25.46 73.95 44.50
CA LEU A 521 -25.65 75.35 44.13
C LEU A 521 -27.10 75.78 44.39
N ARG A 522 -27.26 77.06 44.71
CA ARG A 522 -28.57 77.72 44.71
C ARG A 522 -29.12 77.81 43.31
N ARG A 523 -28.29 78.20 42.34
CA ARG A 523 -28.56 78.20 40.90
C ARG A 523 -27.24 78.02 40.17
N GLY A 524 -27.26 77.41 39.00
CA GLY A 524 -26.02 77.16 38.28
C GLY A 524 -26.17 76.33 37.01
N GLU A 525 -25.07 76.17 36.33
CA GLU A 525 -24.94 75.48 35.06
C GLU A 525 -23.77 74.49 35.12
N ALA A 526 -24.01 73.27 34.63
CA ALA A 526 -22.99 72.28 34.37
C ALA A 526 -22.86 72.13 32.87
N ASN A 527 -21.71 72.51 32.31
CA ASN A 527 -21.44 72.49 30.89
C ASN A 527 -20.30 71.50 30.61
N LEU A 528 -20.57 70.50 29.76
CA LEU A 528 -19.61 69.51 29.30
C LEU A 528 -19.39 69.72 27.81
N THR A 529 -18.21 70.21 27.43
CA THR A 529 -17.81 70.33 26.02
C THR A 529 -16.51 69.58 25.80
N GLY A 530 -16.51 68.65 24.85
CA GLY A 530 -15.42 67.70 24.67
C GLY A 530 -15.18 66.92 25.97
N GLN A 531 -13.99 67.08 26.56
CA GLN A 531 -13.61 66.45 27.84
C GLN A 531 -13.54 67.44 29.02
N ALA A 532 -14.07 68.65 28.87
CA ALA A 532 -14.06 69.68 29.91
C ALA A 532 -15.44 69.85 30.56
N LEU A 533 -15.55 69.56 31.85
CA LEU A 533 -16.72 69.84 32.68
C LEU A 533 -16.52 71.16 33.45
N VAL A 534 -17.33 72.15 33.14
CA VAL A 534 -17.34 73.46 33.81
C VAL A 534 -18.61 73.61 34.64
N ILE A 535 -18.46 73.87 35.93
CA ILE A 535 -19.57 74.17 36.84
C ILE A 535 -19.57 75.67 37.15
N THR A 536 -20.65 76.37 36.84
CA THR A 536 -20.82 77.80 37.12
C THR A 536 -22.05 78.03 37.98
N GLY A 537 -22.04 79.05 38.86
CA GLY A 537 -23.23 79.41 39.62
C GLY A 537 -22.97 79.98 41.01
N GLU A 538 -23.99 79.92 41.86
CA GLU A 538 -23.98 80.53 43.20
C GLU A 538 -24.13 79.45 44.27
N ALA A 539 -23.14 79.32 45.14
CA ALA A 539 -23.16 78.43 46.30
C ALA A 539 -23.77 79.13 47.52
N ALA A 540 -24.44 78.36 48.38
CA ALA A 540 -25.02 78.88 49.61
C ALA A 540 -23.97 79.29 50.66
N ASP A 541 -22.81 78.65 50.63
CA ASP A 541 -21.70 78.88 51.55
C ASP A 541 -20.36 78.44 50.95
N THR A 542 -19.26 78.74 51.65
CA THR A 542 -17.90 78.38 51.24
C THR A 542 -17.66 76.88 51.27
N ALA A 543 -18.37 76.11 52.09
CA ALA A 543 -18.20 74.67 52.17
C ALA A 543 -18.73 73.98 50.91
N ALA A 544 -19.89 74.43 50.40
CA ALA A 544 -20.47 73.98 49.15
C ALA A 544 -19.58 74.30 47.94
N ALA A 545 -19.05 75.54 47.86
CA ALA A 545 -18.11 75.91 46.81
C ALA A 545 -16.83 75.06 46.84
N THR A 546 -16.28 74.84 48.04
CA THR A 546 -15.09 73.99 48.22
C THR A 546 -15.34 72.53 47.83
N ALA A 547 -16.51 71.99 48.19
CA ALA A 547 -16.89 70.62 47.87
C ALA A 547 -17.06 70.38 46.36
N ILE A 548 -17.53 71.39 45.61
CA ILE A 548 -17.61 71.32 44.14
C ILE A 548 -16.19 71.25 43.55
N LYS A 549 -15.31 72.15 43.99
CA LYS A 549 -13.92 72.21 43.52
C LYS A 549 -13.17 70.90 43.77
N ASP A 550 -13.29 70.36 44.98
CA ASP A 550 -12.64 69.10 45.37
C ASP A 550 -13.11 67.91 44.50
N ARG A 551 -14.43 67.80 44.28
CA ARG A 551 -15.00 66.71 43.46
C ARG A 551 -14.63 66.83 41.98
N LEU A 552 -14.50 68.04 41.44
CA LEU A 552 -14.05 68.26 40.08
C LEU A 552 -12.59 67.86 39.86
N ILE A 553 -11.75 67.92 40.90
CA ILE A 553 -10.34 67.52 40.84
C ILE A 553 -10.20 66.00 40.97
N HIS A 554 -10.95 65.37 41.87
CA HIS A 554 -10.70 63.98 42.26
C HIS A 554 -11.64 62.95 41.65
N ASN A 555 -12.84 63.33 41.21
CA ASN A 555 -13.89 62.37 40.84
C ASN A 555 -14.18 62.32 39.33
N LEU A 556 -13.29 62.89 38.51
CA LEU A 556 -13.39 62.81 37.04
C LEU A 556 -12.50 61.68 36.48
N PRO A 557 -12.97 60.93 35.46
CA PRO A 557 -12.16 59.93 34.78
C PRO A 557 -10.90 60.51 34.15
N LYS A 558 -9.85 59.68 34.00
CA LYS A 558 -8.61 60.06 33.31
C LYS A 558 -8.92 60.66 31.92
N ASN A 559 -8.29 61.78 31.60
CA ASN A 559 -8.47 62.62 30.40
C ASN A 559 -9.70 63.56 30.40
N TYR A 560 -10.43 63.67 31.51
CA TYR A 560 -11.42 64.74 31.70
C TYR A 560 -10.89 65.82 32.65
N PHE A 561 -11.31 67.06 32.42
CA PHE A 561 -10.87 68.22 33.19
C PHE A 561 -12.07 68.92 33.81
N GLY A 562 -11.96 69.23 35.10
CA GLY A 562 -12.99 69.93 35.86
C GLY A 562 -12.58 71.38 36.15
N ARG A 563 -13.50 72.33 35.99
CA ARG A 563 -13.30 73.73 36.37
C ARG A 563 -14.54 74.29 37.04
N ASP A 564 -14.38 75.01 38.14
CA ASP A 564 -15.45 75.76 38.78
C ASP A 564 -15.35 77.28 38.53
N VAL A 565 -16.50 77.92 38.38
CA VAL A 565 -16.69 79.37 38.45
C VAL A 565 -17.89 79.62 39.37
N VAL A 566 -17.69 79.33 40.65
CA VAL A 566 -18.75 79.35 41.67
C VAL A 566 -18.53 80.52 42.63
N GLU A 567 -19.55 81.38 42.76
CA GLU A 567 -19.56 82.49 43.70
C GLU A 567 -20.30 82.10 45.00
N VAL A 568 -19.83 82.55 46.16
CA VAL A 568 -20.50 82.29 47.44
C VAL A 568 -21.50 83.41 47.73
N LYS A 569 -22.80 83.08 47.80
CA LYS A 569 -23.88 83.99 48.23
C LYS A 569 -24.61 83.42 49.45
N SER A 570 -24.21 83.91 50.63
CA SER A 570 -24.82 83.51 51.90
C SER A 570 -26.20 84.12 52.10
N ASP A 571 -27.05 83.50 52.94
CA ASP A 571 -28.38 84.04 53.25
C ASP A 571 -28.31 85.44 53.86
N ALA A 572 -27.24 85.76 54.59
CA ALA A 572 -27.00 87.09 55.13
C ALA A 572 -26.72 88.12 54.03
N MET A 573 -25.98 87.75 52.97
CA MET A 573 -25.73 88.62 51.82
C MET A 573 -27.01 88.83 51.00
N ILE A 574 -27.79 87.77 50.78
CA ILE A 574 -29.08 87.85 50.08
C ILE A 574 -30.05 88.74 50.86
N TRP A 575 -30.16 88.53 52.17
CA TRP A 575 -31.01 89.35 53.03
C TRP A 575 -30.56 90.81 53.06
N ALA A 576 -29.26 91.08 53.16
CA ALA A 576 -28.70 92.43 53.09
C ALA A 576 -28.98 93.11 51.73
N GLU A 577 -28.91 92.38 50.62
CA GLU A 577 -29.20 92.91 49.29
C GLU A 577 -30.71 93.19 49.10
N VAL A 578 -31.58 92.31 49.59
CA VAL A 578 -33.04 92.51 49.58
C VAL A 578 -33.44 93.68 50.49
N GLU A 579 -32.87 93.77 51.68
CA GLU A 579 -33.07 94.88 52.63
C GLU A 579 -32.57 96.21 52.01
N ALA A 580 -31.42 96.20 51.34
CA ALA A 580 -30.87 97.36 50.63
C ALA A 580 -31.75 97.77 49.44
N LYS A 581 -32.27 96.82 48.66
CA LYS A 581 -33.22 97.09 47.57
C LYS A 581 -34.55 97.62 48.09
N ARG A 582 -35.08 97.08 49.20
CA ARG A 582 -36.29 97.60 49.86
C ARG A 582 -36.06 99.04 50.34
N LYS A 583 -34.96 99.29 51.06
CA LYS A 583 -34.59 100.64 51.51
C LYS A 583 -34.38 101.61 50.35
N ALA A 584 -33.75 101.19 49.26
CA ALA A 584 -33.58 102.01 48.07
C ALA A 584 -34.92 102.32 47.38
N ALA A 585 -35.84 101.34 47.31
CA ALA A 585 -37.19 101.54 46.80
C ALA A 585 -38.02 102.47 47.71
N ASP A 586 -37.92 102.32 49.03
CA ASP A 586 -38.58 103.20 50.01
C ASP A 586 -38.05 104.64 49.92
N VAL A 587 -36.73 104.82 49.75
CA VAL A 587 -36.10 106.13 49.52
C VAL A 587 -36.51 106.72 48.17
N ALA A 588 -36.62 105.91 47.12
CA ALA A 588 -37.11 106.34 45.82
C ALA A 588 -38.58 106.76 45.88
N ALA A 589 -39.43 105.98 46.56
CA ALA A 589 -40.84 106.31 46.79
C ALA A 589 -41.01 107.57 47.64
N ALA A 590 -40.18 107.76 48.68
CA ALA A 590 -40.17 108.97 49.50
C ALA A 590 -39.71 110.21 48.70
N ARG A 591 -38.73 110.07 47.80
CA ARG A 591 -38.32 111.13 46.87
C ARG A 591 -39.43 111.51 45.88
N ILE A 592 -40.14 110.52 45.34
CA ILE A 592 -41.30 110.74 44.46
C ILE A 592 -42.37 111.52 45.23
N LYS A 593 -42.74 111.07 46.43
CA LYS A 593 -43.74 111.75 47.27
C LYS A 593 -43.33 113.17 47.67
N ALA A 594 -42.06 113.41 48.01
CA ALA A 594 -41.54 114.74 48.32
C ALA A 594 -41.52 115.68 47.09
N SER A 595 -41.31 115.14 45.89
CA SER A 595 -41.40 115.90 44.64
C SER A 595 -42.85 116.28 44.28
N GLU A 596 -43.82 115.41 44.60
CA GLU A 596 -45.25 115.67 44.42
C GLU A 596 -45.76 116.72 45.43
N GLU A 597 -45.32 116.68 46.69
CA GLU A 597 -45.66 117.69 47.71
C GLU A 597 -45.01 119.06 47.44
N ALA A 598 -43.82 119.09 46.82
CA ALA A 598 -43.17 120.33 46.38
C ALA A 598 -43.79 120.95 45.12
N ALA A 599 -44.49 120.15 44.30
CA ALA A 599 -45.25 120.63 43.14
C ALA A 599 -46.67 121.13 43.50
N ALA A 600 -47.15 120.82 44.71
CA ALA A 600 -48.47 121.24 45.23
C ALA A 600 -48.43 122.51 46.11
N ARG A 601 -47.23 123.08 46.34
CA ARG A 601 -47.01 124.40 46.96
C ARG A 601 -46.55 125.38 45.89
#